data_AF-A0A2U1LRH9-F1
#
_entry.id   AF-A0A2U1LRH9-F1
#
_cell.length_a   1.000
_cell.length_b   1.000
_cell.length_c   1.000
_cell.angle_alpha   90.00
_cell.angle_beta   90.00
_cell.angle_gamma   90.00
#
_symmetry.space_group_name_H-M   'P 1'
#
loop_
_entity.id
_entity.type
_entity.pdbx_description
1 polymer ?
#
loop_
_entity_poly.entity_id
_entity_poly.type
_entity_poly.pdbx_seq_one_letter_code
_entity_poly.pdbx_strand_id
1 'polypeptide(L)'
;MASFSSIRSTIFDKEEKKQQYQAHILGLNAYDRHKKFLKDYANFYGGDTQKQENLPIKTDQDTLREGYRFIRSEEDDMDSSWEQRLVKRYYDKLFKEYCIADMSHYKTGKIGLRWRTEKEVKSGKGQFVCGNKHCSEEEGLASYEVNFAYFEAGENKQALVKLVTCERCAKKLLYRKLKEKEKEEAKSREKEEHRKKREREEVDDDTSMGYERSKGKKSSSTSAGDGKSNEVDDFDQYLQGMFL
;
A
#
# COMPACT_ATOMS: atom_id res chain seq x y z
N MET A 1 -37.77 -71.35 -15.07
CA MET A 1 -36.97 -71.89 -13.94
C MET A 1 -35.51 -71.64 -14.25
N ALA A 2 -34.79 -70.90 -13.41
CA ALA A 2 -33.35 -70.66 -13.63
C ALA A 2 -32.61 -72.01 -13.54
N SER A 3 -31.83 -72.35 -14.57
CA SER A 3 -31.05 -73.58 -14.59
C SER A 3 -29.97 -73.55 -13.50
N PHE A 4 -29.63 -74.71 -12.94
CA PHE A 4 -28.54 -74.83 -11.95
C PHE A 4 -27.20 -74.26 -12.45
N SER A 5 -26.96 -74.28 -13.76
CA SER A 5 -25.80 -73.65 -14.40
C SER A 5 -25.82 -72.12 -14.30
N SER A 6 -26.99 -71.49 -14.47
CA SER A 6 -27.17 -70.05 -14.33
C SER A 6 -27.05 -69.60 -12.88
N ILE A 7 -27.55 -70.39 -11.93
CA ILE A 7 -27.36 -70.11 -10.50
C ILE A 7 -25.87 -70.21 -10.14
N ARG A 8 -25.17 -71.24 -10.62
CA ARG A 8 -23.74 -71.43 -10.38
C ARG A 8 -22.90 -70.30 -10.97
N SER A 9 -23.19 -69.83 -12.19
CA SER A 9 -22.49 -68.69 -12.78
C SER A 9 -22.72 -67.40 -11.98
N THR A 10 -23.94 -67.12 -11.54
CA THR A 10 -24.22 -65.93 -10.71
C THR A 10 -23.54 -65.96 -9.34
N ILE A 11 -23.29 -67.16 -8.79
CA ILE A 11 -22.55 -67.32 -7.52
C ILE A 11 -21.07 -67.03 -7.75
N PHE A 12 -20.47 -67.59 -8.81
CA PHE A 12 -19.08 -67.33 -9.16
C PHE A 12 -18.84 -65.85 -9.49
N ASP A 13 -19.70 -65.22 -10.28
CA ASP A 13 -19.59 -63.79 -10.61
C ASP A 13 -19.65 -62.90 -9.36
N LYS A 14 -20.44 -63.29 -8.34
CA LYS A 14 -20.51 -62.59 -7.05
C LYS A 14 -19.22 -62.77 -6.25
N GLU A 15 -18.63 -63.94 -6.29
CA GLU A 15 -17.39 -64.25 -5.56
C GLU A 15 -16.18 -63.54 -6.17
N GLU A 16 -16.08 -63.51 -7.50
CA GLU A 16 -15.05 -62.74 -8.22
C GLU A 16 -15.15 -61.24 -7.94
N LYS A 17 -16.37 -60.67 -7.95
CA LYS A 17 -16.58 -59.25 -7.60
C LYS A 17 -16.14 -58.94 -6.18
N LYS A 18 -16.37 -59.84 -5.21
CA LYS A 18 -15.89 -59.68 -3.83
C LYS A 18 -14.36 -59.69 -3.76
N GLN A 19 -13.72 -60.63 -4.45
CA GLN A 19 -12.26 -60.73 -4.49
C GLN A 19 -11.63 -59.49 -5.14
N GLN A 20 -12.19 -59.01 -6.26
CA GLN A 20 -11.76 -57.78 -6.93
C GLN A 20 -11.92 -56.56 -6.02
N TYR A 21 -13.05 -56.44 -5.32
CA TYR A 21 -13.31 -55.34 -4.39
C TYR A 21 -12.32 -55.35 -3.22
N GLN A 22 -12.00 -56.53 -2.68
CA GLN A 22 -11.05 -56.71 -1.59
C GLN A 22 -9.62 -56.38 -2.02
N ALA A 23 -9.19 -56.89 -3.18
CA ALA A 23 -7.88 -56.58 -3.76
C ALA A 23 -7.73 -55.07 -4.01
N HIS A 24 -8.78 -54.42 -4.53
CA HIS A 24 -8.79 -52.97 -4.74
C HIS A 24 -8.72 -52.18 -3.42
N ILE A 25 -9.37 -52.64 -2.34
CA ILE A 25 -9.27 -51.99 -1.02
C ILE A 25 -7.88 -52.12 -0.43
N LEU A 26 -7.26 -53.30 -0.55
CA LEU A 26 -5.94 -53.58 0.00
C LEU A 26 -4.84 -52.85 -0.77
N GLY A 27 -5.05 -52.55 -2.06
CA GLY A 27 -4.13 -51.79 -2.90
C GLY A 27 -4.20 -50.27 -2.72
N LEU A 28 -5.19 -49.74 -1.99
CA LEU A 28 -5.34 -48.30 -1.77
C LEU A 28 -4.58 -47.81 -0.54
N ASN A 29 -4.12 -46.56 -0.59
CA ASN A 29 -3.55 -45.88 0.57
C ASN A 29 -4.61 -45.73 1.68
N ALA A 30 -4.18 -45.61 2.94
CA ALA A 30 -5.05 -45.52 4.11
C ALA A 30 -6.09 -44.38 3.99
N TYR A 31 -5.67 -43.22 3.46
CA TYR A 31 -6.56 -42.08 3.20
C TYR A 31 -7.61 -42.39 2.13
N ASP A 32 -7.21 -42.99 1.01
CA ASP A 32 -8.10 -43.30 -0.11
C ASP A 32 -9.12 -44.38 0.27
N ARG A 33 -8.68 -45.38 1.03
CA ARG A 33 -9.53 -46.41 1.59
C ARG A 33 -10.58 -45.81 2.54
N HIS A 34 -10.18 -44.91 3.42
CA HIS A 34 -11.11 -44.20 4.32
C HIS A 34 -12.15 -43.39 3.53
N LYS A 35 -11.73 -42.63 2.52
CA LYS A 35 -12.62 -41.84 1.66
C LYS A 35 -13.62 -42.73 0.92
N LYS A 36 -13.17 -43.89 0.44
CA LYS A 36 -14.04 -44.87 -0.23
C LYS A 36 -15.08 -45.44 0.74
N PHE A 37 -14.69 -45.83 1.95
CA PHE A 37 -15.65 -46.37 2.93
C PHE A 37 -16.69 -45.35 3.37
N LEU A 38 -16.31 -44.08 3.55
CA LEU A 38 -17.27 -43.01 3.84
C LEU A 38 -18.27 -42.81 2.71
N LYS A 39 -17.81 -42.85 1.45
CA LYS A 39 -18.68 -42.75 0.27
C LYS A 39 -19.62 -43.95 0.15
N ASP A 40 -19.10 -45.17 0.29
CA ASP A 40 -19.88 -46.39 0.20
C ASP A 40 -20.97 -46.39 1.31
N TYR A 41 -20.60 -46.04 2.54
CA TYR A 41 -21.57 -45.90 3.64
C TYR A 41 -22.66 -44.87 3.34
N ALA A 42 -22.28 -43.69 2.86
CA ALA A 42 -23.23 -42.65 2.48
C ALA A 42 -24.15 -43.08 1.32
N ASN A 43 -23.66 -43.86 0.36
CA ASN A 43 -24.45 -44.34 -0.78
C ASN A 43 -25.42 -45.46 -0.42
N PHE A 44 -25.04 -46.37 0.50
CA PHE A 44 -25.86 -47.52 0.87
C PHE A 44 -26.89 -47.21 1.97
N TYR A 45 -26.54 -46.33 2.89
CA TYR A 45 -27.36 -46.04 4.08
C TYR A 45 -27.83 -44.58 4.17
N GLY A 46 -27.22 -43.67 3.42
CA GLY A 46 -27.73 -42.31 3.26
C GLY A 46 -28.81 -42.30 2.18
N GLY A 47 -30.07 -42.12 2.58
CA GLY A 47 -31.16 -41.82 1.64
C GLY A 47 -30.91 -40.53 0.85
N ASP A 48 -31.89 -40.15 0.02
CA ASP A 48 -31.86 -39.01 -0.93
C ASP A 48 -30.95 -37.89 -0.42
N THR A 49 -29.75 -37.85 -1.00
CA THR A 49 -28.62 -37.13 -0.42
C THR A 49 -29.03 -35.68 -0.25
N GLN A 50 -29.15 -35.22 1.00
CA GLN A 50 -29.05 -33.79 1.27
C GLN A 50 -27.76 -33.38 0.58
N LYS A 51 -27.88 -32.58 -0.49
CA LYS A 51 -26.74 -31.95 -1.14
C LYS A 51 -25.92 -31.42 0.01
N GLN A 52 -24.70 -31.94 0.19
CA GLN A 52 -23.77 -31.31 1.10
C GLN A 52 -23.59 -29.91 0.50
N GLU A 53 -24.35 -28.96 1.04
CA GLU A 53 -24.08 -27.55 0.89
C GLU A 53 -22.63 -27.45 1.34
N ASN A 54 -21.72 -27.30 0.38
CA ASN A 54 -20.34 -26.95 0.67
C ASN A 54 -20.43 -25.55 1.24
N LEU A 55 -20.74 -25.45 2.54
CA LEU A 55 -20.64 -24.21 3.26
C LEU A 55 -19.22 -23.72 3.02
N PRO A 56 -19.01 -22.43 2.69
CA PRO A 56 -17.68 -21.91 2.49
C PRO A 56 -16.85 -22.20 3.73
N ILE A 57 -15.97 -23.20 3.62
CA ILE A 57 -15.05 -23.53 4.71
C ILE A 57 -14.08 -22.36 4.74
N LYS A 58 -14.18 -21.54 5.77
CA LYS A 58 -13.20 -20.48 6.02
C LYS A 58 -11.85 -21.14 6.22
N THR A 59 -10.93 -20.91 5.29
CA THR A 59 -9.56 -21.38 5.43
C THR A 59 -8.83 -20.45 6.39
N ASP A 60 -7.83 -20.95 7.11
CA ASP A 60 -6.92 -20.13 7.93
C ASP A 60 -6.36 -18.93 7.15
N GLN A 61 -6.12 -19.10 5.84
CA GLN A 61 -5.66 -18.04 4.95
C GLN A 61 -6.72 -16.95 4.73
N ASP A 62 -8.00 -17.32 4.65
CA ASP A 62 -9.11 -16.40 4.47
C ASP A 62 -9.32 -15.60 5.77
N THR A 63 -9.26 -16.27 6.91
CA THR A 63 -9.26 -15.64 8.24
C THR A 63 -8.12 -14.62 8.39
N LEU A 64 -6.91 -14.97 7.94
CA LEU A 64 -5.78 -14.04 7.95
C LEU A 64 -6.01 -12.85 7.03
N ARG A 65 -6.61 -13.06 5.85
CA ARG A 65 -6.89 -11.98 4.90
C ARG A 65 -7.96 -11.02 5.43
N GLU A 66 -9.01 -11.55 6.07
CA GLU A 66 -10.08 -10.77 6.68
C GLU A 66 -9.60 -9.97 7.90
N GLY A 67 -8.78 -10.59 8.75
CA GLY A 67 -8.33 -9.98 10.00
C GLY A 67 -7.02 -9.18 9.91
N TYR A 68 -6.30 -9.21 8.79
CA TYR A 68 -5.03 -8.50 8.66
C TYR A 68 -5.24 -6.99 8.73
N ARG A 69 -4.54 -6.35 9.67
CA ARG A 69 -4.39 -4.91 9.76
C ARG A 69 -2.92 -4.53 9.63
N PHE A 70 -2.66 -3.45 8.90
CA PHE A 70 -1.30 -2.96 8.66
C PHE A 70 -0.61 -2.57 9.97
N ILE A 71 -1.32 -1.84 10.83
CA ILE A 71 -0.95 -1.55 12.22
C ILE A 71 -2.13 -1.97 13.09
N ARG A 72 -1.89 -2.88 14.04
CA ARG A 72 -2.88 -3.26 15.06
C ARG A 72 -2.90 -2.22 16.18
N SER A 73 -4.09 -1.75 16.54
CA SER A 73 -4.28 -0.96 17.76
C SER A 73 -4.55 -1.87 18.95
N GLU A 74 -4.42 -1.35 20.17
CA GLU A 74 -4.70 -2.10 21.40
C GLU A 74 -6.17 -2.55 21.48
N GLU A 75 -7.10 -1.83 20.83
CA GLU A 75 -8.51 -2.23 20.77
C GLU A 75 -8.73 -3.53 19.98
N ASP A 76 -7.92 -3.77 18.94
CA ASP A 76 -8.03 -4.97 18.10
C ASP A 76 -7.52 -6.25 18.78
N ASP A 77 -6.72 -6.06 19.83
CA ASP A 77 -6.14 -7.14 20.61
C ASP A 77 -7.03 -7.56 21.79
N MET A 78 -8.15 -6.87 22.02
CA MET A 78 -9.10 -7.16 23.11
C MET A 78 -10.05 -8.32 22.78
N ASP A 79 -10.26 -8.60 21.50
CA ASP A 79 -11.21 -9.63 21.10
C ASP A 79 -10.60 -11.03 21.16
N SER A 80 -11.30 -11.94 21.85
CA SER A 80 -10.81 -13.28 22.20
C SER A 80 -11.10 -14.36 21.14
N SER A 81 -11.48 -13.98 19.92
CA SER A 81 -11.75 -14.97 18.86
C SER A 81 -10.48 -15.73 18.51
N TRP A 82 -10.60 -17.04 18.25
CA TRP A 82 -9.49 -17.87 17.80
C TRP A 82 -8.83 -17.30 16.52
N GLU A 83 -9.64 -16.69 15.65
CA GLU A 83 -9.25 -16.02 14.41
C GLU A 83 -8.29 -14.86 14.66
N GLN A 84 -8.65 -13.99 15.60
CA GLN A 84 -7.83 -12.83 15.96
C GLN A 84 -6.56 -13.23 16.69
N ARG A 85 -6.58 -14.33 17.47
CA ARG A 85 -5.38 -14.92 18.08
C ARG A 85 -4.43 -15.50 17.03
N LEU A 86 -4.95 -16.12 15.97
CA LEU A 86 -4.15 -16.60 14.84
C LEU A 86 -3.49 -15.43 14.11
N VAL A 87 -4.27 -14.39 13.79
CA VAL A 87 -3.77 -13.16 13.15
C VAL A 87 -2.72 -12.47 14.03
N LYS A 88 -2.92 -12.40 15.35
CA LYS A 88 -1.96 -11.84 16.30
C LYS A 88 -0.61 -12.55 16.22
N ARG A 89 -0.64 -13.88 16.35
CA ARG A 89 0.56 -14.71 16.25
C ARG A 89 1.27 -14.56 14.92
N TYR A 90 0.54 -14.36 13.83
CA TYR A 90 1.14 -14.08 12.53
C TYR A 90 1.76 -12.69 12.51
N TYR A 91 1.05 -11.67 12.99
CA TYR A 91 1.53 -10.29 13.09
C TYR A 91 2.83 -10.20 13.90
N ASP A 92 2.93 -10.86 15.06
CA ASP A 92 4.13 -10.82 15.91
C ASP A 92 5.36 -11.45 15.24
N LYS A 93 5.17 -12.36 14.28
CA LYS A 93 6.25 -12.95 13.49
C LYS A 93 6.77 -12.04 12.38
N LEU A 94 6.04 -10.98 12.02
CA LEU A 94 6.45 -10.07 10.95
C LEU A 94 7.50 -9.07 11.43
N PHE A 95 8.62 -9.01 10.72
CA PHE A 95 9.64 -7.99 10.92
C PHE A 95 9.24 -6.65 10.27
N LYS A 96 8.78 -5.71 11.11
CA LYS A 96 8.21 -4.40 10.71
C LYS A 96 9.11 -3.20 10.94
N GLU A 97 10.37 -3.40 11.31
CA GLU A 97 11.26 -2.27 11.64
C GLU A 97 11.64 -1.45 10.42
N TYR A 98 11.95 -2.11 9.31
CA TYR A 98 12.42 -1.48 8.08
C TYR A 98 11.56 -1.87 6.89
N CYS A 99 11.21 -0.88 6.06
CA CYS A 99 10.48 -1.06 4.82
C CYS A 99 11.41 -1.06 3.59
N ILE A 100 10.88 -1.56 2.48
CA ILE A 100 11.50 -1.48 1.15
C ILE A 100 10.73 -0.49 0.31
N ALA A 101 11.46 0.36 -0.40
CA ALA A 101 10.92 1.29 -1.37
C ALA A 101 11.10 0.78 -2.80
N ASP A 102 10.06 0.94 -3.61
CA ASP A 102 10.15 0.94 -5.07
C ASP A 102 10.19 2.39 -5.54
N MET A 103 11.38 2.83 -5.96
CA MET A 103 11.62 4.18 -6.44
C MET A 103 11.57 4.27 -7.97
N SER A 104 11.05 3.27 -8.69
CA SER A 104 11.09 3.27 -10.17
C SER A 104 10.38 4.47 -10.79
N HIS A 105 9.31 4.95 -10.14
CA HIS A 105 8.51 6.11 -10.59
C HIS A 105 8.77 7.39 -9.77
N TYR A 106 9.99 7.55 -9.22
CA TYR A 106 10.33 8.73 -8.41
C TYR A 106 10.18 10.06 -9.16
N LYS A 107 10.36 10.07 -10.49
CA LYS A 107 10.19 11.27 -11.33
C LYS A 107 8.75 11.79 -11.34
N THR A 108 7.76 10.90 -11.20
CA THR A 108 6.35 11.27 -11.07
C THR A 108 5.94 11.54 -9.62
N GLY A 109 6.90 11.51 -8.68
CA GLY A 109 6.64 11.68 -7.25
C GLY A 109 5.93 10.50 -6.60
N LYS A 110 5.87 9.34 -7.26
CA LYS A 110 5.22 8.14 -6.73
C LYS A 110 6.29 7.17 -6.24
N ILE A 111 6.24 6.84 -4.95
CA ILE A 111 7.13 5.87 -4.31
C ILE A 111 6.24 4.80 -3.69
N GLY A 112 6.49 3.54 -4.04
CA GLY A 112 5.81 2.41 -3.43
C GLY A 112 6.58 1.95 -2.20
N LEU A 113 5.89 1.72 -1.08
CA LEU A 113 6.49 1.18 0.14
C LEU A 113 5.86 -0.17 0.44
N ARG A 114 6.67 -1.11 0.94
CA ARG A 114 6.20 -2.41 1.43
C ARG A 114 7.07 -2.94 2.54
N TRP A 115 6.52 -3.85 3.34
CA TRP A 115 7.31 -4.63 4.29
C TRP A 115 8.25 -5.62 3.58
N ARG A 116 9.30 -6.00 4.29
CA ARG A 116 10.30 -6.97 3.83
C ARG A 116 9.72 -8.38 3.82
N THR A 117 10.13 -9.16 2.83
CA THR A 117 9.86 -10.60 2.80
C THR A 117 10.90 -11.36 3.60
N GLU A 118 10.60 -12.59 4.01
CA GLU A 118 11.53 -13.43 4.78
C GLU A 118 12.91 -13.57 4.10
N LYS A 119 12.93 -13.73 2.77
CA LYS A 119 14.16 -13.82 1.98
C LYS A 119 15.01 -12.54 2.08
N GLU A 120 14.36 -11.37 2.09
CA GLU A 120 15.02 -10.07 2.17
C GLU A 120 15.51 -9.75 3.58
N VAL A 121 14.78 -10.21 4.60
CA VAL A 121 15.22 -10.11 6.00
C VAL A 121 16.47 -10.96 6.19
N LYS A 122 16.47 -12.21 5.70
CA LYS A 122 17.64 -13.10 5.74
C LYS A 122 18.84 -12.55 4.97
N SER A 123 18.61 -11.83 3.87
CA SER A 123 19.67 -11.19 3.10
C SER A 123 20.11 -9.83 3.64
N GLY A 124 19.49 -9.32 4.72
CA GLY A 124 19.83 -8.00 5.29
C GLY A 124 19.37 -6.79 4.47
N LYS A 125 18.48 -6.97 3.49
CA LYS A 125 18.02 -5.86 2.64
C LYS A 125 17.19 -4.86 3.44
N GLY A 126 17.43 -3.57 3.21
CA GLY A 126 16.81 -2.48 3.96
C GLY A 126 17.40 -2.22 5.36
N GLN A 127 18.44 -2.94 5.75
CA GLN A 127 19.19 -2.71 7.00
C GLN A 127 20.69 -2.58 6.73
N PHE A 128 21.29 -3.61 6.13
CA PHE A 128 22.71 -3.61 5.72
C PHE A 128 22.89 -3.36 4.22
N VAL A 129 21.82 -3.50 3.44
CA VAL A 129 21.79 -3.20 2.00
C VAL A 129 20.71 -2.15 1.77
N CYS A 130 20.89 -1.32 0.75
CA CYS A 130 19.93 -0.29 0.36
C CYS A 130 18.49 -0.86 0.23
N GLY A 131 17.53 -0.17 0.83
CA GLY A 131 16.12 -0.54 0.84
C GLY A 131 15.38 -0.29 -0.47
N ASN A 132 16.06 0.16 -1.53
CA ASN A 132 15.44 0.25 -2.85
C ASN A 132 15.39 -1.14 -3.51
N LYS A 133 14.23 -1.53 -4.04
CA LYS A 133 14.01 -2.83 -4.70
C LYS A 133 15.06 -3.13 -5.77
N HIS A 134 15.45 -2.12 -6.56
CA HIS A 134 16.37 -2.24 -7.69
C HIS A 134 17.81 -1.80 -7.37
N CYS A 135 18.18 -1.67 -6.09
CA CYS A 135 19.53 -1.29 -5.68
C CYS A 135 20.09 -2.34 -4.70
N SER A 136 21.38 -2.60 -4.81
CA SER A 136 22.11 -3.54 -3.95
C SER A 136 23.38 -2.90 -3.37
N GLU A 137 23.37 -1.57 -3.20
CA GLU A 137 24.50 -0.85 -2.61
C GLU A 137 24.51 -1.04 -1.08
N GLU A 138 25.68 -1.29 -0.52
CA GLU A 138 25.90 -1.52 0.92
C GLU A 138 26.60 -0.34 1.60
N GLU A 139 27.19 0.57 0.83
CA GLU A 139 27.91 1.73 1.35
C GLU A 139 27.03 2.99 1.41
N GLY A 140 27.33 3.87 2.39
CA GLY A 140 26.66 5.17 2.53
C GLY A 140 25.17 5.08 2.88
N LEU A 141 24.80 4.10 3.72
CA LEU A 141 23.42 3.88 4.16
C LEU A 141 23.02 4.92 5.21
N ALA A 142 21.90 5.59 4.96
CA ALA A 142 21.26 6.48 5.92
C ALA A 142 19.83 6.03 6.18
N SER A 143 19.41 6.12 7.46
CA SER A 143 18.04 5.85 7.89
C SER A 143 17.18 7.10 7.72
N TYR A 144 16.07 6.96 7.01
CA TYR A 144 15.06 7.97 6.81
C TYR A 144 13.73 7.51 7.38
N GLU A 145 12.98 8.47 7.93
CA GLU A 145 11.59 8.25 8.32
C GLU A 145 10.68 8.84 7.25
N VAL A 146 9.85 7.98 6.67
CA VAL A 146 8.97 8.33 5.56
C VAL A 146 7.53 8.20 6.00
N ASN A 147 6.70 9.19 5.67
CA ASN A 147 5.27 9.09 5.91
C ASN A 147 4.64 8.14 4.88
N PHE A 148 3.99 7.09 5.37
CA PHE A 148 3.25 6.12 4.59
C PHE A 148 1.75 6.34 4.84
N ALA A 149 1.09 6.90 3.84
CA ALA A 149 -0.37 7.01 3.82
C ALA A 149 -0.96 5.74 3.17
N TYR A 150 -1.93 5.12 3.84
CA TYR A 150 -2.61 3.93 3.36
C TYR A 150 -4.10 3.98 3.68
N PHE A 151 -4.90 3.30 2.88
CA PHE A 151 -6.34 3.20 3.06
C PHE A 151 -6.68 1.84 3.65
N GLU A 152 -7.36 1.83 4.79
CA GLU A 152 -7.75 0.60 5.49
C GLU A 152 -9.11 0.80 6.13
N ALA A 153 -10.02 -0.18 5.98
CA ALA A 153 -11.35 -0.18 6.58
C ALA A 153 -12.22 1.08 6.29
N GLY A 154 -12.00 1.76 5.16
CA GLY A 154 -12.75 2.97 4.80
C GLY A 154 -12.10 4.28 5.26
N GLU A 155 -10.98 4.20 5.98
CA GLU A 155 -10.29 5.36 6.54
C GLU A 155 -8.89 5.54 5.93
N ASN A 156 -8.49 6.80 5.75
CA ASN A 156 -7.12 7.16 5.38
C ASN A 156 -6.26 7.23 6.65
N LYS A 157 -5.36 6.27 6.82
CA LYS A 157 -4.40 6.23 7.93
C LYS A 157 -3.02 6.66 7.45
N GLN A 158 -2.23 7.20 8.37
CA GLN A 158 -0.84 7.59 8.13
C GLN A 158 0.06 6.95 9.18
N ALA A 159 1.24 6.51 8.77
CA ALA A 159 2.24 5.93 9.66
C ALA A 159 3.65 6.34 9.23
N LEU A 160 4.49 6.66 10.21
CA LEU A 160 5.92 6.81 9.98
C LEU A 160 6.57 5.44 9.87
N VAL A 161 7.23 5.17 8.76
CA VAL A 161 8.00 3.94 8.54
C VAL A 161 9.47 4.26 8.35
N LYS A 162 10.35 3.41 8.89
CA LYS A 162 11.80 3.57 8.74
C LYS A 162 12.26 2.90 7.44
N LEU A 163 13.10 3.62 6.70
CA LEU A 163 13.67 3.21 5.43
C LEU A 163 15.17 3.47 5.45
N VAL A 164 15.99 2.48 5.11
CA VAL A 164 17.43 2.68 4.94
C VAL A 164 17.76 2.77 3.46
N THR A 165 18.45 3.83 3.04
CA THR A 165 18.85 4.02 1.64
C THR A 165 20.26 4.57 1.49
N CYS A 166 20.93 4.21 0.40
CA CYS A 166 22.18 4.85 0.00
C CYS A 166 21.95 6.30 -0.46
N GLU A 167 23.01 7.10 -0.49
CA GLU A 167 22.98 8.52 -0.91
C GLU A 167 22.32 8.74 -2.28
N ARG A 168 22.57 7.84 -3.24
CA ARG A 168 21.97 7.91 -4.59
C ARG A 168 20.44 7.75 -4.53
N CYS A 169 19.95 6.85 -3.68
CA CYS A 169 18.53 6.61 -3.51
C CYS A 169 17.87 7.66 -2.61
N ALA A 170 18.59 8.22 -1.65
CA ALA A 170 18.12 9.35 -0.85
C ALA A 170 17.77 10.58 -1.72
N LYS A 171 18.60 10.88 -2.73
CA LYS A 171 18.29 11.93 -3.73
C LYS A 171 17.02 11.65 -4.53
N LYS A 172 16.73 10.38 -4.83
CA LYS A 172 15.48 9.97 -5.50
C LYS A 172 14.27 10.12 -4.59
N LEU A 173 14.43 9.78 -3.30
CA LEU A 173 13.39 9.94 -2.28
C LEU A 173 12.99 11.40 -2.12
N LEU A 174 13.96 12.32 -2.06
CA LEU A 174 13.73 13.76 -1.92
C LEU A 174 13.56 14.50 -3.25
N TYR A 175 13.48 13.80 -4.38
CA TYR A 175 13.49 14.40 -5.71
C TYR A 175 12.47 15.54 -5.88
N ARG A 176 11.24 15.35 -5.37
CA ARG A 176 10.18 16.35 -5.45
C ARG A 176 10.50 17.60 -4.61
N LYS A 177 10.91 17.41 -3.35
CA LYS A 177 11.27 18.52 -2.45
C LYS A 177 12.44 19.34 -2.99
N LEU A 178 13.46 18.66 -3.52
CA LEU A 178 14.61 19.33 -4.14
C LEU A 178 14.19 20.16 -5.36
N LYS A 179 13.34 19.60 -6.23
CA LYS A 179 12.85 20.30 -7.43
C LYS A 179 11.92 21.47 -7.11
N GLU A 180 11.13 21.37 -6.04
CA GLU A 180 10.29 22.48 -5.56
C GLU A 180 11.17 23.61 -5.02
N LYS A 181 12.19 23.29 -4.22
CA LYS A 181 13.17 24.26 -3.70
C LYS A 181 13.95 24.96 -4.82
N GLU A 182 14.45 24.22 -5.81
CA GLU A 182 15.14 24.80 -6.97
C GLU A 182 14.26 25.80 -7.74
N LYS A 183 12.97 25.50 -7.90
CA LYS A 183 12.02 26.41 -8.55
C LYS A 183 11.76 27.67 -7.72
N GLU A 184 11.68 27.53 -6.41
CA GLU A 184 11.49 28.66 -5.50
C GLU A 184 12.71 29.58 -5.49
N GLU A 185 13.91 29.01 -5.44
CA GLU A 185 15.17 29.77 -5.56
C GLU A 185 15.29 30.48 -6.91
N ALA A 186 14.90 29.83 -8.01
CA ALA A 186 14.87 30.46 -9.33
C ALA A 186 13.90 31.66 -9.39
N LYS A 187 12.68 31.51 -8.84
CA LYS A 187 11.71 32.60 -8.74
C LYS A 187 12.20 33.73 -7.85
N SER A 188 12.88 33.41 -6.75
CA SER A 188 13.46 34.43 -5.86
C SER A 188 14.56 35.22 -6.56
N ARG A 189 15.44 34.55 -7.32
CA ARG A 189 16.49 35.22 -8.11
C ARG A 189 15.90 36.12 -9.19
N GLU A 190 14.88 35.65 -9.90
CA GLU A 190 14.19 36.43 -10.92
C GLU A 190 13.51 37.69 -10.32
N LYS A 191 12.87 37.55 -9.15
CA LYS A 191 12.30 38.69 -8.40
C LYS A 191 13.38 39.70 -7.98
N GLU A 192 14.54 39.22 -7.53
CA GLU A 192 15.65 40.09 -7.12
C GLU A 192 16.25 40.84 -8.32
N GLU A 193 16.43 40.16 -9.46
CA GLU A 193 16.87 40.78 -10.71
C GLU A 193 15.86 41.83 -11.20
N HIS A 194 14.57 41.52 -11.15
CA HIS A 194 13.53 42.48 -11.51
C HIS A 194 13.48 43.69 -10.57
N ARG A 195 13.72 43.50 -9.26
CA ARG A 195 13.85 44.61 -8.29
C ARG A 195 15.06 45.48 -8.62
N LYS A 196 16.23 44.88 -8.87
CA LYS A 196 17.45 45.59 -9.26
C LYS A 196 17.28 46.37 -10.57
N LYS A 197 16.52 45.83 -11.52
CA LYS A 197 16.22 46.53 -12.78
C LYS A 197 15.33 47.76 -12.55
N ARG A 198 14.28 47.64 -11.74
CA ARG A 198 13.43 48.79 -11.36
C ARG A 198 14.21 49.88 -10.64
N GLU A 199 15.04 49.51 -9.66
CA GLU A 199 15.90 50.46 -8.94
C GLU A 199 16.87 51.20 -9.89
N ARG A 200 17.33 50.54 -10.97
CA ARG A 200 18.22 51.16 -11.97
C ARG A 200 17.47 52.10 -12.94
N GLU A 201 16.20 51.80 -13.24
CA GLU A 201 15.34 52.64 -14.08
C GLU A 201 14.87 53.90 -13.33
N GLU A 202 14.62 53.83 -12.02
CA GLU A 202 14.27 55.02 -11.20
C GLU A 202 15.42 56.03 -11.03
N VAL A 203 16.68 55.58 -11.08
CA VAL A 203 17.86 56.46 -10.93
C VAL A 203 18.20 57.22 -12.22
N ASP A 204 17.83 56.69 -13.39
CA ASP A 204 18.11 57.33 -14.69
C ASP A 204 17.11 58.47 -15.00
N ASP A 205 15.87 58.39 -14.49
CA ASP A 205 14.82 59.41 -14.68
C ASP A 205 15.12 60.74 -13.95
N ASP A 206 15.83 60.70 -12.80
CA ASP A 206 16.20 61.90 -12.04
C ASP A 206 17.34 62.73 -12.71
N THR A 207 18.01 62.18 -13.73
CA THR A 207 19.10 62.89 -14.44
C THR A 207 18.59 63.69 -15.67
N SER A 208 17.29 63.59 -16.02
CA SER A 208 16.71 64.23 -17.22
C SER A 208 15.81 65.46 -16.96
N MET A 209 15.77 66.03 -15.75
CA MET A 209 14.90 67.19 -15.43
C MET A 209 15.63 68.42 -14.82
N GLY A 210 16.76 68.81 -15.40
CA GLY A 210 16.98 70.24 -15.69
C GLY A 210 16.65 70.37 -17.17
N TYR A 211 15.73 71.19 -17.67
CA TYR A 211 15.53 72.62 -17.48
C TYR A 211 14.13 72.94 -18.02
N GLU A 212 13.24 73.52 -17.21
CA GLU A 212 12.48 74.73 -17.56
C GLU A 212 11.51 75.14 -16.43
N ARG A 213 11.50 76.44 -16.20
CA ARG A 213 10.84 77.16 -15.11
C ARG A 213 9.67 77.91 -15.71
N SER A 214 8.44 77.75 -15.21
CA SER A 214 7.57 78.87 -14.76
C SER A 214 6.13 78.46 -14.41
N LYS A 215 5.75 78.77 -13.17
CA LYS A 215 4.46 79.30 -12.64
C LYS A 215 3.11 78.83 -13.22
N GLY A 216 2.24 78.34 -12.31
CA GLY A 216 0.78 78.41 -12.49
C GLY A 216 -0.09 77.80 -11.38
N LYS A 217 -0.44 78.61 -10.37
CA LYS A 217 -1.69 78.69 -9.57
C LYS A 217 -2.63 77.47 -9.33
N LYS A 218 -2.90 77.24 -8.02
CA LYS A 218 -4.18 77.12 -7.26
C LYS A 218 -5.32 76.15 -7.67
N SER A 219 -5.80 75.45 -6.61
CA SER A 219 -7.17 74.91 -6.30
C SER A 219 -7.71 73.81 -7.23
N SER A 220 -8.49 72.80 -6.84
CA SER A 220 -9.46 72.61 -5.75
C SER A 220 -9.77 71.11 -5.56
N SER A 221 -10.37 70.81 -4.42
CA SER A 221 -11.10 69.59 -3.97
C SER A 221 -11.92 68.80 -5.00
N THR A 222 -11.94 67.46 -4.85
CA THR A 222 -13.10 66.51 -4.62
C THR A 222 -12.72 65.10 -5.13
N SER A 223 -12.39 64.15 -4.26
CA SER A 223 -13.25 63.11 -3.63
C SER A 223 -13.67 61.91 -4.50
N ALA A 224 -13.33 60.72 -3.99
CA ALA A 224 -14.08 59.43 -3.96
C ALA A 224 -13.66 58.26 -4.89
N GLY A 225 -13.44 57.11 -4.21
CA GLY A 225 -13.42 55.72 -4.72
C GLY A 225 -12.04 55.19 -5.11
N ASP A 226 -11.58 53.98 -4.81
CA ASP A 226 -12.11 52.77 -4.16
C ASP A 226 -10.93 51.76 -4.06
N GLY A 227 -10.99 50.74 -3.20
CA GLY A 227 -10.15 49.52 -3.39
C GLY A 227 -9.28 49.03 -2.22
N LYS A 228 -9.93 48.64 -1.12
CA LYS A 228 -9.64 47.46 -0.26
C LYS A 228 -8.19 46.91 -0.15
N SER A 229 -7.63 47.05 1.05
CA SER A 229 -6.62 46.16 1.62
C SER A 229 -7.28 44.89 2.17
N ASN A 230 -7.17 43.77 1.46
CA ASN A 230 -7.42 42.42 2.00
C ASN A 230 -6.25 41.53 1.59
N GLU A 231 -5.22 41.45 2.43
CA GLU A 231 -4.08 40.54 2.27
C GLU A 231 -4.05 39.51 3.43
N VAL A 232 -5.23 39.05 3.83
CA VAL A 232 -5.43 38.05 4.89
C VAL A 232 -6.37 36.90 4.50
N ASP A 233 -6.96 36.91 3.30
CA ASP A 233 -7.88 35.85 2.83
C ASP A 233 -7.19 34.72 2.03
N ASP A 234 -5.90 34.85 1.65
CA ASP A 234 -5.22 33.86 0.79
C ASP A 234 -4.73 32.61 1.57
N PHE A 235 -4.68 32.66 2.90
CA PHE A 235 -4.28 31.51 3.71
C PHE A 235 -5.42 30.51 3.95
N ASP A 236 -6.67 30.99 4.07
CA ASP A 236 -7.84 30.14 4.34
C ASP A 236 -8.33 29.37 3.09
N GLN A 237 -8.05 29.88 1.88
CA GLN A 237 -8.41 29.20 0.65
C GLN A 237 -7.49 27.99 0.33
N TYR A 238 -6.28 27.96 0.90
CA TYR A 238 -5.38 26.80 0.80
C TYR A 238 -5.86 25.60 1.63
N LEU A 239 -6.49 25.84 2.79
CA LEU A 239 -6.97 24.77 3.66
C LEU A 239 -8.26 24.11 3.15
N GLN A 240 -9.07 24.83 2.36
CA GLN A 240 -10.35 24.32 1.88
C GLN A 240 -10.24 23.36 0.67
N GLY A 241 -9.07 23.28 0.03
CA GLY A 241 -8.79 22.35 -1.08
C GLY A 241 -8.23 20.99 -0.66
N MET A 242 -8.01 20.73 0.64
CA MET A 242 -7.43 19.47 1.13
C MET A 242 -8.45 18.46 1.69
N PHE A 243 -9.73 18.86 1.83
CA PHE A 243 -10.77 18.03 2.46
C PHE A 243 -12.05 17.84 1.61
N LEU A 244 -11.91 17.89 0.28
CA LEU A 244 -12.92 17.40 -0.66
C LEU A 244 -12.32 16.31 -1.55
#